data_AF-A0A7X6YBF7-F1
#
_entry.id   AF-A0A7X6YBF7-F1
#
_cell.length_a   1.000
_cell.length_b   1.000
_cell.length_c   1.000
_cell.angle_alpha   90.00
_cell.angle_beta   90.00
_cell.angle_gamma   90.00
#
_symmetry.space_group_name_H-M   'P 1'
#
loop_
_entity.id
_entity.type
_entity.pdbx_description
1 polymer ?
#
loop_
_entity_poly.entity_id
_entity_poly.type
_entity_poly.pdbx_seq_one_letter_code
_entity_poly.pdbx_strand_id
1 'polypeptide(L)' 'MADLDDIRDGREYGVGVAQRTDGFFLKGSNNLDWGMKDRLSRIFNPATGRTVMLAFDHGFIMGPTSGVERIDLN' A
#
# COMPACT_ATOMS: atom_id res chain seq x y z
N MET A 1 -0.52 43.97 27.76
CA MET A 1 -1.52 43.83 26.67
C MET A 1 -1.74 42.36 26.47
N ALA A 2 -2.98 41.89 26.61
CA ALA A 2 -3.37 40.49 26.41
C ALA A 2 -3.51 40.12 24.91
N ASP A 3 -3.08 41.01 24.01
CA ASP A 3 -3.29 40.94 22.57
C ASP A 3 -2.07 40.41 21.79
N LEU A 4 -1.00 40.01 22.49
CA LEU A 4 0.23 39.48 21.86
C LEU A 4 0.25 37.94 21.80
N ASP A 5 -0.61 37.26 22.58
CA ASP A 5 -0.65 35.79 22.65
C ASP A 5 -1.45 35.14 21.50
N ASP A 6 -2.18 35.93 20.69
CA ASP A 6 -2.95 35.44 19.52
C ASP A 6 -2.31 35.81 18.17
N ILE A 7 -1.06 36.29 18.18
CA ILE A 7 -0.24 36.37 16.95
C ILE A 7 0.23 34.95 16.65
N ARG A 8 -0.66 34.16 16.06
CA ARG A 8 -0.29 32.87 15.47
C ARG A 8 0.66 33.17 14.33
N ASP A 9 1.93 32.87 14.58
CA ASP A 9 3.02 32.95 13.63
C ASP A 9 2.58 32.37 12.28
N GLY A 10 2.94 33.07 11.20
CA GLY A 10 2.40 32.86 9.87
C GLY A 10 2.49 31.41 9.39
N ARG A 11 1.55 31.00 8.53
CA ARG A 11 1.56 29.63 7.97
C ARG A 11 2.86 29.39 7.20
N GLU A 12 3.59 28.32 7.54
CA GLU A 12 4.72 27.84 6.74
C GLU A 12 4.22 27.09 5.50
N TYR A 13 4.45 27.67 4.32
CA TYR A 13 4.04 27.09 3.03
C TYR A 13 5.18 26.33 2.30
N GLY A 14 6.34 26.14 2.94
CA GLY A 14 7.49 25.48 2.32
C GLY A 14 8.14 26.28 1.18
N VAL A 15 8.07 27.61 1.21
CA VAL A 15 8.70 28.48 0.20
C VAL A 15 10.20 28.16 0.10
N GLY A 16 10.68 27.91 -1.12
CA GLY A 16 12.07 27.51 -1.37
C GLY A 16 12.32 26.00 -1.34
N VAL A 17 11.32 25.19 -0.95
CA VAL A 17 11.37 23.72 -1.00
C VAL A 17 10.51 23.23 -2.17
N ALA A 18 11.13 22.61 -3.17
CA ALA A 18 10.39 22.03 -4.29
C ALA A 18 9.57 20.81 -3.85
N GLN A 19 8.33 20.70 -4.33
CA GLN A 19 7.50 19.51 -4.15
C GLN A 19 8.13 18.32 -4.88
N ARG A 20 8.22 17.17 -4.21
CA ARG A 20 8.77 15.93 -4.76
C ARG A 20 7.66 14.93 -5.06
N THR A 21 7.72 14.31 -6.24
CA THR A 21 6.85 13.20 -6.62
C THR A 21 7.72 11.98 -6.83
N ASP A 22 7.90 11.20 -5.76
CA ASP A 22 8.67 9.96 -5.86
C ASP A 22 7.90 8.91 -6.67
N GLY A 23 8.63 8.03 -7.36
CA GLY A 23 8.04 6.96 -8.15
C GLY A 23 7.39 5.88 -7.29
N PHE A 24 6.57 5.04 -7.92
CA PHE A 24 6.01 3.87 -7.26
C PHE A 24 7.02 2.72 -7.27
N PHE A 25 7.22 2.09 -6.11
CA PHE A 25 8.29 1.11 -5.87
C PHE A 25 8.18 -0.16 -6.73
N LEU A 26 6.98 -0.53 -7.15
CA LEU A 26 6.73 -1.80 -7.82
C LEU A 26 7.05 -1.72 -9.32
N LYS A 27 7.88 -2.66 -9.79
CA LYS A 27 8.32 -2.77 -11.19
C LYS A 27 7.14 -2.71 -12.16
N GLY A 28 7.26 -1.86 -13.19
CA GLY A 28 6.27 -1.73 -14.26
C GLY A 28 4.95 -1.08 -13.85
N SER A 29 4.81 -0.62 -12.60
CA SER A 29 3.53 -0.13 -12.05
C SER A 29 3.50 1.39 -11.81
N ASN A 30 4.50 2.13 -12.32
CA ASN A 30 4.64 3.56 -12.03
C ASN A 30 3.52 4.43 -12.63
N ASN A 31 2.98 4.06 -13.78
CA ASN A 31 1.97 4.84 -14.50
C ASN A 31 0.54 4.34 -14.27
N LEU A 32 0.34 3.49 -13.25
CA LEU A 32 -1.00 3.08 -12.83
C LEU A 32 -1.66 4.18 -11.99
N ASP A 33 -2.98 4.21 -12.02
CA ASP A 33 -3.75 5.08 -11.15
C ASP A 33 -3.54 4.72 -9.66
N TRP A 34 -3.78 5.69 -8.78
CA TRP A 34 -3.62 5.52 -7.33
C TRP A 34 -4.36 4.30 -6.80
N GLY A 35 -5.60 4.06 -7.25
CA GLY A 35 -6.40 2.93 -6.75
C GLY A 35 -5.82 1.56 -7.11
N MET A 36 -5.03 1.46 -8.18
CA MET A 36 -4.35 0.22 -8.54
C MET A 36 -3.03 0.07 -7.78
N LYS A 37 -2.30 1.17 -7.57
CA LYS A 37 -1.10 1.21 -6.72
C LYS A 37 -1.40 0.81 -5.27
N ASP A 38 -2.52 1.26 -4.73
CA ASP A 38 -2.99 0.89 -3.38
C ASP A 38 -3.22 -0.63 -3.26
N ARG A 39 -3.99 -1.21 -4.20
CA ARG A 39 -4.25 -2.66 -4.23
C ARG A 39 -2.97 -3.49 -4.34
N LEU A 40 -2.04 -3.07 -5.21
CA LEU A 40 -0.75 -3.74 -5.38
C LEU A 40 0.11 -3.68 -4.12
N SER A 41 0.05 -2.58 -3.37
CA SER A 41 0.78 -2.41 -2.10
C SER A 41 0.28 -3.34 -0.98
N ARG A 42 -0.93 -3.89 -1.11
CA ARG A 42 -1.46 -4.93 -0.20
C ARG A 42 -0.95 -6.32 -0.53
N ILE A 43 -0.52 -6.55 -1.78
CA ILE A 43 0.06 -7.82 -2.23
C ILE A 43 1.57 -7.80 -2.03
N PHE A 44 2.24 -6.74 -2.48
CA PHE A 44 3.69 -6.59 -2.41
C PHE A 44 4.07 -5.58 -1.33
N ASN A 45 4.88 -6.01 -0.36
CA ASN A 45 5.32 -5.15 0.73
C ASN A 45 6.16 -3.98 0.17
N PRO A 46 5.80 -2.70 0.42
CA PRO A 46 6.50 -1.54 -0.12
C PRO A 46 7.98 -1.43 0.27
N ALA A 47 8.38 -1.98 1.42
CA ALA A 47 9.76 -1.95 1.89
C ALA A 47 10.64 -3.00 1.20
N THR A 48 10.07 -4.14 0.78
CA THR A 48 10.84 -5.27 0.24
C THR A 48 10.56 -5.55 -1.24
N GLY A 49 9.46 -5.04 -1.79
CA GLY A 49 8.98 -5.34 -3.13
C GLY A 49 8.53 -6.79 -3.33
N ARG A 50 8.32 -7.57 -2.26
CA ARG A 50 8.05 -9.02 -2.31
C ARG A 50 6.73 -9.38 -1.63
N THR A 51 6.27 -10.61 -1.89
CA THR A 51 5.07 -11.19 -1.30
C THR A 51 5.31 -12.65 -0.92
N VAL A 52 4.59 -13.12 0.10
CA VAL A 52 4.41 -14.54 0.39
C VAL A 52 2.91 -14.79 0.30
N MET A 53 2.49 -15.57 -0.69
CA MET A 53 1.08 -15.85 -0.99
C MET A 53 0.84 -17.34 -0.81
N LEU A 54 -0.10 -17.68 0.08
CA LEU A 54 -0.56 -19.04 0.28
C LEU A 54 -1.71 -19.33 -0.68
N ALA A 55 -1.49 -20.22 -1.65
CA ALA A 55 -2.48 -20.61 -2.63
C ALA A 55 -3.15 -21.95 -2.26
N PHE A 56 -4.47 -22.00 -2.35
CA PHE A 56 -5.30 -23.19 -2.08
C PHE A 56 -6.50 -23.28 -3.04
N ASP A 57 -6.34 -22.78 -4.26
CA ASP A 57 -7.35 -22.77 -5.33
C ASP A 57 -7.39 -24.09 -6.14
N HIS A 58 -6.54 -25.06 -5.82
CA HIS A 58 -6.43 -26.39 -6.44
C HIS A 58 -7.78 -27.10 -6.67
N GLY A 59 -8.75 -26.89 -5.76
CA GLY A 59 -10.06 -27.51 -5.83
C GLY A 59 -10.93 -27.05 -6.99
N PHE A 60 -10.57 -25.96 -7.68
CA PHE A 60 -11.29 -25.48 -8.87
C PHE A 60 -11.36 -26.55 -9.98
N ILE A 61 -10.31 -27.38 -10.13
CA ILE A 61 -10.26 -28.46 -11.13
C ILE A 61 -10.27 -29.83 -10.46
N MET A 62 -9.52 -30.00 -9.36
CA MET A 62 -9.24 -31.32 -8.79
C MET A 62 -10.25 -31.76 -7.71
N GLY A 63 -11.22 -30.92 -7.35
CA GLY A 63 -12.09 -31.19 -6.21
C GLY A 63 -11.32 -31.20 -4.88
N PRO A 64 -11.71 -32.01 -3.88
CA PRO A 64 -11.07 -32.03 -2.57
C PRO A 64 -9.68 -32.71 -2.64
N THR A 65 -8.66 -31.94 -3.01
CA THR A 65 -7.26 -32.38 -3.08
C THR A 65 -6.67 -32.53 -1.69
N SER A 66 -5.70 -33.44 -1.55
CA SER A 66 -5.00 -33.67 -0.29
C SER A 66 -4.44 -32.39 0.34
N GLY A 67 -4.76 -32.14 1.62
CA GLY A 67 -4.36 -30.95 2.38
C GLY A 67 -5.32 -29.75 2.27
N VAL A 68 -6.31 -29.78 1.37
CA VAL A 68 -7.35 -28.75 1.20
C VAL A 68 -8.76 -29.34 1.25
N GLU A 69 -8.93 -30.51 1.87
CA GLU A 69 -10.22 -31.17 2.01
C GLU A 69 -11.17 -30.39 2.94
N ARG A 70 -10.62 -29.75 3.97
CA ARG A 70 -11.35 -28.98 5.00
C ARG A 70 -10.57 -27.73 5.38
N ILE A 71 -10.72 -26.68 4.58
CA ILE A 71 -10.09 -25.36 4.82
C ILE A 71 -10.71 -24.66 6.06
N ASP A 72 -11.91 -25.07 6.45
CA ASP A 72 -12.68 -24.48 7.54
C ASP A 72 -12.30 -24.98 8.94
N LEU A 73 -11.54 -26.08 9.04
CA LEU A 73 -11.19 -26.70 10.31
C LEU A 73 -9.83 -26.23 10.84
N ASN A 74 -9.73 -26.07 12.16
CA ASN A 74 -8.50 -25.75 12.90
C ASN A 74 -7.98 -26.97 13.66
#